data_AF-D8RS38-F1
#
_entry.id   AF-D8RS38-F1
#
_cell.length_a   1.000
_cell.length_b   1.000
_cell.length_c   1.000
_cell.angle_alpha   90.00
_cell.angle_beta   90.00
_cell.angle_gamma   90.00
#
_symmetry.space_group_name_H-M   'P 1'
#
loop_
_entity.id
_entity.type
_entity.pdbx_description
1 polymer ?
#
loop_
_entity_poly.entity_id
_entity_poly.type
_entity_poly.pdbx_seq_one_letter_code
_entity_poly.pdbx_strand_id
1 'polypeptide(L)'
;LTYRHELGMNYNRVLPNLIVGSCLQNPADVDRLKKDENVTTVCNLQQDPDMAYFNVDISEIRDHAKEVGDFNHLRLPIRDMDGFALRMRLPSVIASLYQELKDREGTLYVHCTAGLGRAPAVALGYMFWVLGYDLHEAYLLLQSKRKCVPSMENIRAATCDLLTGMTRSPIGLLYRRGTCEHVEVAGLDIGWHSRLPFNFISRDGHWTLEHELPVGRYEYKYVIDKERWTYNPHAPITNPDRKGNYNNYIEVCYD
;
A
#
# COMPACT_ATOMS: atom_id res chain seq x y z
N LEU A 1 -0.07 1.51 16.63
CA LEU A 1 0.91 1.31 15.56
C LEU A 1 1.38 2.67 15.07
N THR A 2 2.50 3.13 15.59
CA THR A 2 3.15 4.39 15.22
C THR A 2 4.56 4.05 14.78
N TYR A 3 5.03 4.69 13.72
CA TYR A 3 6.41 4.57 13.27
C TYR A 3 7.26 5.64 13.97
N ARG A 4 8.44 5.24 14.44
CA ARG A 4 9.42 6.09 15.10
C ARG A 4 10.76 5.89 14.41
N HIS A 5 11.08 6.77 13.47
CA HIS A 5 12.26 6.65 12.62
C HIS A 5 13.56 6.75 13.42
N GLU A 6 13.57 7.60 14.45
CA GLU A 6 14.70 7.86 15.35
C GLU A 6 15.13 6.63 16.18
N LEU A 7 14.31 5.58 16.23
CA LEU A 7 14.64 4.32 16.91
C LEU A 7 15.36 3.31 16.00
N GLY A 8 15.65 3.68 14.76
CA GLY A 8 16.37 2.83 13.81
C GLY A 8 15.48 1.81 13.09
N MET A 9 16.13 1.01 12.25
CA MET A 9 15.50 -0.11 11.55
C MET A 9 14.99 -1.16 12.55
N ASN A 10 13.71 -1.54 12.42
CA ASN A 10 13.06 -2.59 13.20
C ASN A 10 12.33 -3.59 12.30
N TYR A 11 12.29 -4.84 12.73
CA TYR A 11 11.71 -5.92 11.93
C TYR A 11 11.29 -7.11 12.80
N ASN A 12 10.55 -8.03 12.20
CA ASN A 12 10.20 -9.32 12.81
C ASN A 12 10.31 -10.42 11.76
N ARG A 13 10.89 -11.56 12.17
CA ARG A 13 10.90 -12.78 11.38
C ARG A 13 9.51 -13.42 11.37
N VAL A 14 8.93 -13.55 10.18
CA VAL A 14 7.60 -14.10 9.95
C VAL A 14 7.68 -15.59 9.63
N LEU A 15 8.62 -15.97 8.77
CA LEU A 15 8.99 -17.35 8.44
C LEU A 15 10.51 -17.55 8.57
N PRO A 16 11.03 -18.79 8.56
CA PRO A 16 12.47 -19.04 8.63
C PRO A 16 13.29 -18.31 7.58
N ASN A 17 12.73 -17.94 6.43
CA ASN A 17 13.39 -17.21 5.35
C ASN A 17 12.65 -15.92 4.93
N LEU A 18 11.73 -15.39 5.75
CA LEU A 18 10.98 -14.17 5.46
C LEU A 18 10.91 -13.23 6.67
N ILE A 19 11.40 -12.01 6.48
CA ILE A 19 11.34 -10.92 7.46
C ILE A 19 10.51 -9.76 6.89
N VAL A 20 9.71 -9.15 7.76
CA VAL A 20 8.99 -7.89 7.45
C VAL A 20 9.48 -6.80 8.39
N GLY A 21 9.85 -5.65 7.83
CA GLY A 21 10.44 -4.56 8.61
C GLY A 21 10.23 -3.16 8.07
N SER A 22 10.75 -2.19 8.81
CA SER A 22 10.89 -0.80 8.39
C SER A 22 12.06 -0.62 7.42
N CYS A 23 12.19 0.58 6.86
CA CYS A 23 13.29 0.89 5.97
C CYS A 23 14.66 0.74 6.66
N LEU A 24 15.64 0.31 5.86
CA LEU A 24 17.05 0.58 6.14
C LEU A 24 17.24 2.09 6.17
N GLN A 25 18.14 2.57 7.01
CA GLN A 25 18.41 4.00 7.21
C GLN A 25 19.81 4.39 6.74
N ASN A 26 20.76 3.46 6.77
CA ASN A 26 22.15 3.70 6.39
C ASN A 26 22.84 2.38 5.95
N PRO A 27 24.06 2.44 5.38
CA PRO A 27 24.80 1.26 4.93
C PRO A 27 25.00 0.17 6.00
N ALA A 28 25.19 0.53 7.28
CA ALA A 28 25.42 -0.46 8.34
C ALA A 28 24.20 -1.36 8.61
N ASP A 29 23.00 -0.95 8.19
CA ASP A 29 21.82 -1.81 8.26
C ASP A 29 21.93 -3.01 7.29
N VAL A 30 22.64 -2.86 6.15
CA VAL A 30 22.93 -3.99 5.23
C VAL A 30 23.80 -5.01 5.94
N ASP A 31 24.88 -4.57 6.61
CA ASP A 31 25.79 -5.45 7.34
C ASP A 31 25.05 -6.20 8.44
N ARG A 32 24.21 -5.49 9.20
CA ARG A 32 23.38 -6.06 10.25
C ARG A 32 22.44 -7.15 9.71
N LEU A 33 21.74 -6.88 8.60
CA LEU A 33 20.82 -7.85 7.99
C LEU A 33 21.57 -9.08 7.44
N LYS A 34 22.73 -8.88 6.79
CA LYS A 34 23.54 -10.00 6.28
C LYS A 34 24.07 -10.87 7.41
N LYS A 35 24.68 -10.24 8.42
CA LYS A 35 25.36 -10.93 9.53
C LYS A 35 24.38 -11.61 10.49
N ASP A 36 23.36 -10.89 10.94
CA ASP A 36 22.53 -11.35 12.06
C ASP A 36 21.35 -12.22 11.57
N GLU A 37 20.87 -11.99 10.35
CA GLU A 37 19.63 -12.59 9.85
C GLU A 37 19.80 -13.41 8.56
N ASN A 38 21.03 -13.53 8.06
CA ASN A 38 21.36 -14.18 6.79
C ASN A 38 20.51 -13.65 5.61
N VAL A 39 20.29 -12.34 5.57
CA VAL A 39 19.55 -11.70 4.47
C VAL A 39 20.40 -11.69 3.22
N THR A 40 19.83 -12.20 2.14
CA THR A 40 20.46 -12.25 0.81
C THR A 40 19.71 -11.39 -0.20
N THR A 41 18.46 -11.03 0.09
CA THR A 41 17.63 -10.16 -0.77
C THR A 41 16.82 -9.19 0.08
N VAL A 42 16.88 -7.91 -0.27
CA VAL A 42 16.03 -6.84 0.26
C VAL A 42 15.02 -6.42 -0.80
N CYS A 43 13.74 -6.38 -0.43
CA CYS A 43 12.66 -5.80 -1.23
C CYS A 43 12.27 -4.45 -0.65
N ASN A 44 12.68 -3.38 -1.32
CA ASN A 44 12.35 -2.01 -0.96
C ASN A 44 11.13 -1.53 -1.76
N LEU A 45 10.02 -1.30 -1.06
CA LEU A 45 8.76 -0.83 -1.63
C LEU A 45 8.59 0.70 -1.61
N GLN A 46 9.58 1.45 -1.13
CA GLN A 46 9.52 2.90 -1.01
C GLN A 46 9.67 3.61 -2.35
N GLN A 47 8.91 4.69 -2.52
CA GLN A 47 9.14 5.70 -3.54
C GLN A 47 10.16 6.73 -3.05
N ASP A 48 10.72 7.52 -3.96
CA ASP A 48 11.72 8.54 -3.63
C ASP A 48 11.19 9.59 -2.62
N PRO A 49 9.92 10.06 -2.70
CA PRO A 49 9.36 10.95 -1.66
C PRO A 49 9.33 10.34 -0.26
N ASP A 50 9.15 9.01 -0.14
CA ASP A 50 9.15 8.34 1.15
C ASP A 50 10.53 8.43 1.81
N MET A 51 11.58 8.23 1.02
CA MET A 51 12.97 8.24 1.48
C MET A 51 13.45 9.66 1.73
N ALA A 52 13.09 10.60 0.84
CA ALA A 52 13.40 12.02 0.99
C ALA A 52 12.80 12.61 2.28
N TYR A 53 11.57 12.22 2.64
CA TYR A 53 10.93 12.68 3.88
C TYR A 53 11.75 12.33 5.14
N PHE A 54 12.47 11.19 5.13
CA PHE A 54 13.30 10.74 6.24
C PHE A 54 14.81 10.94 6.02
N ASN A 55 15.20 11.67 4.96
CA ASN A 55 16.61 11.88 4.58
C ASN A 55 17.41 10.57 4.42
N VAL A 56 16.78 9.52 3.87
CA VAL A 56 17.46 8.25 3.60
C VAL A 56 18.15 8.31 2.23
N ASP A 57 19.47 8.19 2.20
CA ASP A 57 20.22 8.04 0.96
C ASP A 57 20.24 6.58 0.50
N ILE A 58 19.37 6.28 -0.47
CA ILE A 58 19.26 4.94 -1.03
C ILE A 58 20.46 4.56 -1.92
N SER A 59 21.20 5.53 -2.44
CA SER A 59 22.35 5.28 -3.30
C SER A 59 23.48 4.68 -2.49
N GLU A 60 23.82 5.28 -1.34
CA GLU A 60 24.82 4.75 -0.42
C GLU A 60 24.49 3.32 0.06
N ILE A 61 23.23 3.07 0.44
CA ILE A 61 22.78 1.73 0.86
C ILE A 61 22.96 0.71 -0.27
N ARG A 62 22.62 1.08 -1.51
CA ARG A 62 22.71 0.18 -2.65
C ARG A 62 24.14 -0.05 -3.12
N ASP A 63 25.00 0.95 -3.02
CA ASP A 63 26.42 0.81 -3.37
C ASP A 63 27.12 -0.09 -2.36
N HIS A 64 26.88 0.12 -1.05
CA HIS A 64 27.38 -0.78 -0.01
C HIS A 64 26.85 -2.22 -0.15
N ALA A 65 25.56 -2.40 -0.50
CA ALA A 65 25.01 -3.72 -0.79
C ALA A 65 25.74 -4.46 -1.91
N LYS A 66 26.22 -3.75 -2.94
CA LYS A 66 27.04 -4.36 -4.01
C LYS A 66 28.43 -4.73 -3.50
N GLU A 67 29.02 -3.91 -2.64
CA GLU A 67 30.35 -4.14 -2.05
C GLU A 67 30.37 -5.36 -1.13
N VAL A 68 29.35 -5.52 -0.28
CA VAL A 68 29.19 -6.68 0.60
C VAL A 68 29.10 -7.99 -0.20
N GLY A 69 28.52 -7.94 -1.41
CA GLY A 69 28.35 -9.10 -2.27
C GLY A 69 27.28 -10.07 -1.75
N ASP A 70 26.70 -10.85 -2.65
CA ASP A 70 25.61 -11.79 -2.32
C ASP A 70 24.47 -11.12 -1.49
N PHE A 71 24.17 -9.86 -1.80
CA PHE A 71 23.12 -9.07 -1.17
C PHE A 71 22.38 -8.25 -2.23
N ASN A 72 21.22 -8.73 -2.66
CA ASN A 72 20.46 -8.12 -3.74
C ASN A 72 19.45 -7.12 -3.19
N HIS A 73 19.67 -5.84 -3.46
CA HIS A 73 18.75 -4.78 -3.05
C HIS A 73 17.80 -4.39 -4.21
N LEU A 74 16.60 -4.98 -4.21
CA LEU A 74 15.55 -4.74 -5.20
C LEU A 74 14.69 -3.54 -4.83
N ARG A 75 14.53 -2.58 -5.76
CA ARG A 75 13.55 -1.49 -5.62
C ARG A 75 12.30 -1.80 -6.43
N LEU A 76 11.19 -2.04 -5.73
CA LEU A 76 9.89 -2.40 -6.28
C LEU A 76 8.81 -1.45 -5.74
N PRO A 77 8.84 -0.15 -6.13
CA PRO A 77 8.10 0.90 -5.46
C PRO A 77 6.58 0.72 -5.53
N ILE A 78 5.90 0.93 -4.40
CA ILE A 78 4.43 1.00 -4.28
C ILE A 78 4.08 2.30 -3.58
N ARG A 79 3.13 3.08 -4.13
CA ARG A 79 2.71 4.35 -3.54
C ARG A 79 2.16 4.16 -2.14
N ASP A 80 2.60 5.00 -1.19
CA ASP A 80 2.17 4.87 0.19
C ASP A 80 0.73 5.33 0.39
N MET A 81 0.08 4.75 1.40
CA MET A 81 -1.31 5.04 1.78
C MET A 81 -2.32 4.85 0.63
N ASP A 82 -1.98 4.07 -0.39
CA ASP A 82 -2.79 3.88 -1.58
C ASP A 82 -3.10 2.40 -1.82
N GLY A 83 -4.33 2.02 -1.49
CA GLY A 83 -4.82 0.66 -1.65
C GLY A 83 -4.88 0.22 -3.12
N PHE A 84 -5.29 1.12 -4.01
CA PHE A 84 -5.39 0.80 -5.44
C PHE A 84 -4.01 0.61 -6.07
N ALA A 85 -3.06 1.50 -5.78
CA ALA A 85 -1.67 1.33 -6.23
C ALA A 85 -1.07 0.02 -5.71
N LEU A 86 -1.36 -0.36 -4.46
CA LEU A 86 -0.97 -1.66 -3.90
C LEU A 86 -1.57 -2.81 -4.70
N ARG A 87 -2.90 -2.82 -4.91
CA ARG A 87 -3.61 -3.83 -5.71
C ARG A 87 -2.96 -4.02 -7.08
N MET A 88 -2.74 -2.93 -7.81
CA MET A 88 -2.18 -2.96 -9.16
C MET A 88 -0.72 -3.43 -9.21
N ARG A 89 0.06 -3.16 -8.16
CA ARG A 89 1.49 -3.50 -8.11
C ARG A 89 1.76 -4.89 -7.58
N LEU A 90 0.89 -5.46 -6.75
CA LEU A 90 1.10 -6.78 -6.13
C LEU A 90 1.53 -7.86 -7.13
N PRO A 91 0.84 -8.06 -8.29
CA PRO A 91 1.25 -9.05 -9.28
C PRO A 91 2.70 -8.94 -9.74
N SER A 92 3.12 -7.76 -10.18
CA SER A 92 4.47 -7.56 -10.72
C SER A 92 5.53 -7.65 -9.65
N VAL A 93 5.26 -7.12 -8.45
CA VAL A 93 6.19 -7.20 -7.31
C VAL A 93 6.40 -8.64 -6.88
N ILE A 94 5.34 -9.44 -6.73
CA ILE A 94 5.46 -10.83 -6.30
C ILE A 94 6.11 -11.69 -7.40
N ALA A 95 5.81 -11.43 -8.67
CA ALA A 95 6.50 -12.09 -9.78
C ALA A 95 8.02 -11.80 -9.77
N SER A 96 8.44 -10.55 -9.54
CA SER A 96 9.85 -10.21 -9.41
C SER A 96 10.51 -10.92 -8.21
N LEU A 97 9.83 -10.99 -7.06
CA LEU A 97 10.34 -11.72 -5.90
C LEU A 97 10.48 -13.22 -6.16
N TYR A 98 9.49 -13.83 -6.81
CA TYR A 98 9.58 -15.25 -7.18
C TYR A 98 10.78 -15.51 -8.10
N GLN A 99 10.99 -14.70 -9.13
CA GLN A 99 12.12 -14.88 -10.05
C GLN A 99 13.48 -14.70 -9.36
N GLU A 100 13.57 -13.78 -8.42
CA GLU A 100 14.78 -13.53 -7.63
C GLU A 100 15.09 -14.67 -6.65
N LEU A 101 14.06 -15.24 -6.02
CA LEU A 101 14.23 -16.13 -4.87
C LEU A 101 14.20 -17.62 -5.21
N LYS A 102 13.66 -18.01 -6.37
CA LYS A 102 13.44 -19.43 -6.72
C LYS A 102 14.70 -20.30 -6.66
N ASP A 103 15.87 -19.73 -6.96
CA ASP A 103 17.16 -20.44 -6.99
C ASP A 103 18.16 -19.86 -5.96
N ARG A 104 17.68 -19.03 -5.02
CA ARG A 104 18.51 -18.28 -4.07
C ARG A 104 18.26 -18.74 -2.64
N GLU A 105 19.33 -19.09 -1.94
CA GLU A 105 19.28 -19.38 -0.51
C GLU A 105 19.34 -18.09 0.32
N GLY A 106 18.92 -18.19 1.59
CA GLY A 106 18.96 -17.09 2.55
C GLY A 106 17.59 -16.49 2.86
N THR A 107 17.59 -15.32 3.50
CA THR A 107 16.39 -14.66 4.01
C THR A 107 15.99 -13.48 3.10
N LEU A 108 14.71 -13.43 2.74
CA LEU A 108 14.08 -12.25 2.13
C LEU A 108 13.70 -11.24 3.22
N TYR A 109 14.16 -10.00 3.08
CA TYR A 109 13.72 -8.87 3.90
C TYR A 109 12.80 -7.94 3.10
N VAL A 110 11.50 -7.94 3.40
CA VAL A 110 10.53 -7.05 2.74
C VAL A 110 10.27 -5.82 3.61
N HIS A 111 10.45 -4.63 3.04
CA HIS A 111 10.18 -3.39 3.75
C HIS A 111 9.49 -2.32 2.89
N CYS A 112 8.86 -1.39 3.61
CA CYS A 112 8.43 -0.10 3.08
C CYS A 112 9.05 0.97 3.99
N THR A 113 8.36 2.06 4.29
CA THR A 113 8.83 3.02 5.30
C THR A 113 8.75 2.43 6.71
N ALA A 114 7.53 2.12 7.18
CA ALA A 114 7.31 1.68 8.56
C ALA A 114 7.22 0.15 8.74
N GLY A 115 7.08 -0.60 7.65
CA GLY A 115 6.79 -2.03 7.71
C GLY A 115 5.40 -2.34 8.28
N LEU A 116 4.42 -1.46 8.06
CA LEU A 116 3.08 -1.58 8.67
C LEU A 116 1.94 -1.78 7.66
N GLY A 117 2.11 -1.35 6.40
CA GLY A 117 1.08 -1.44 5.35
C GLY A 117 1.55 -2.20 4.11
N ARG A 118 2.33 -1.54 3.24
CA ARG A 118 2.83 -2.10 1.97
C ARG A 118 3.64 -3.40 2.15
N ALA A 119 4.67 -3.37 2.99
CA ALA A 119 5.54 -4.54 3.22
C ALA A 119 4.80 -5.77 3.77
N PRO A 120 4.00 -5.67 4.84
CA PRO A 120 3.23 -6.81 5.31
C PRO A 120 2.21 -7.29 4.27
N ALA A 121 1.63 -6.40 3.44
CA ALA A 121 0.75 -6.84 2.36
C ALA A 121 1.47 -7.62 1.25
N VAL A 122 2.66 -7.17 0.84
CA VAL A 122 3.50 -7.91 -0.14
C VAL A 122 3.96 -9.26 0.44
N ALA A 123 4.36 -9.29 1.72
CA ALA A 123 4.72 -10.53 2.39
C ALA A 123 3.55 -11.53 2.44
N LEU A 124 2.33 -11.07 2.77
CA LEU A 124 1.14 -11.91 2.73
C LEU A 124 0.82 -12.40 1.32
N GLY A 125 0.89 -11.52 0.31
CA GLY A 125 0.67 -11.92 -1.07
C GLY A 125 1.69 -12.96 -1.53
N TYR A 126 2.96 -12.85 -1.13
CA TYR A 126 3.98 -13.86 -1.41
C TYR A 126 3.69 -15.20 -0.71
N MET A 127 3.35 -15.16 0.58
CA MET A 127 2.96 -16.37 1.34
C MET A 127 1.76 -17.08 0.69
N PHE A 128 0.77 -16.31 0.25
CA PHE A 128 -0.44 -16.82 -0.37
C PHE A 128 -0.18 -17.38 -1.78
N TRP A 129 0.35 -16.56 -2.70
CA TRP A 129 0.45 -16.91 -4.11
C TRP A 129 1.62 -17.84 -4.44
N VAL A 130 2.73 -17.75 -3.69
CA VAL A 130 3.98 -18.48 -3.98
C VAL A 130 4.19 -19.63 -3.02
N LEU A 131 4.00 -19.41 -1.72
CA LEU A 131 4.24 -20.44 -0.71
C LEU A 131 3.01 -21.33 -0.42
N GLY A 132 1.85 -21.02 -1.02
CA GLY A 132 0.64 -21.85 -0.95
C GLY A 132 -0.12 -21.80 0.37
N TYR A 133 0.11 -20.78 1.22
CA TYR A 133 -0.67 -20.59 2.44
C TYR A 133 -2.10 -20.16 2.13
N ASP A 134 -3.07 -20.54 2.96
CA ASP A 134 -4.34 -19.81 2.97
C ASP A 134 -4.11 -18.34 3.39
N LEU A 135 -4.81 -17.41 2.74
CA LEU A 135 -4.61 -15.98 2.98
C LEU A 135 -4.94 -15.57 4.42
N HIS A 136 -5.96 -16.17 5.04
CA HIS A 136 -6.33 -15.87 6.41
C HIS A 136 -5.33 -16.49 7.40
N GLU A 137 -4.89 -17.71 7.17
CA GLU A 137 -3.85 -18.36 7.98
C GLU A 137 -2.52 -17.59 7.93
N ALA A 138 -2.10 -17.17 6.74
CA ALA A 138 -0.92 -16.31 6.55
C ALA A 138 -1.05 -14.99 7.32
N TYR A 139 -2.25 -14.37 7.27
CA TYR A 139 -2.54 -13.14 8.02
C TYR A 139 -2.41 -13.35 9.53
N LEU A 140 -2.99 -14.43 10.08
CA LEU A 140 -2.90 -14.73 11.51
C LEU A 140 -1.46 -14.98 11.95
N LEU A 141 -0.69 -15.73 11.15
CA LEU A 141 0.73 -15.96 11.41
C LEU A 141 1.51 -14.65 11.41
N LEU A 142 1.36 -13.81 10.38
CA LEU A 142 2.01 -12.51 10.32
C LEU A 142 1.67 -11.64 11.54
N GLN A 143 0.37 -11.54 11.89
CA GLN A 143 -0.09 -10.74 13.02
C GLN A 143 0.43 -11.25 14.37
N SER A 144 0.69 -12.55 14.50
CA SER A 144 1.33 -13.14 15.69
C SER A 144 2.80 -12.69 15.87
N LYS A 145 3.47 -12.29 14.78
CA LYS A 145 4.89 -11.92 14.77
C LYS A 145 5.10 -10.41 14.72
N ARG A 146 4.27 -9.70 13.97
CA ARG A 146 4.36 -8.25 13.78
C ARG A 146 2.96 -7.64 13.75
N LYS A 147 2.67 -6.80 14.74
CA LYS A 147 1.42 -6.04 14.75
C LYS A 147 1.45 -5.01 13.61
N CYS A 148 0.64 -5.23 12.58
CA CYS A 148 0.59 -4.39 11.38
C CYS A 148 -0.86 -4.27 10.87
N VAL A 149 -1.04 -3.57 9.75
CA VAL A 149 -2.33 -3.35 9.07
C VAL A 149 -2.20 -3.63 7.57
N PRO A 150 -1.88 -4.88 7.18
CA PRO A 150 -1.85 -5.25 5.77
C PRO A 150 -3.27 -5.22 5.19
N SER A 151 -3.39 -4.73 3.96
CA SER A 151 -4.67 -4.66 3.29
C SER A 151 -5.05 -6.02 2.67
N MET A 152 -5.72 -6.90 3.43
CA MET A 152 -6.25 -8.16 2.90
C MET A 152 -7.21 -7.97 1.73
N GLU A 153 -7.99 -6.89 1.75
CA GLU A 153 -8.94 -6.54 0.70
C GLU A 153 -8.25 -6.34 -0.65
N ASN A 154 -7.24 -5.48 -0.72
CA ASN A 154 -6.46 -5.28 -1.95
C ASN A 154 -5.70 -6.53 -2.41
N ILE A 155 -5.30 -7.44 -1.49
CA ILE A 155 -4.70 -8.73 -1.89
C ILE A 155 -5.76 -9.62 -2.56
N ARG A 156 -6.96 -9.72 -1.99
CA ARG A 156 -8.08 -10.47 -2.60
C ARG A 156 -8.44 -9.88 -3.96
N ALA A 157 -8.58 -8.56 -4.04
CA ALA A 157 -8.92 -7.88 -5.28
C ALA A 157 -7.86 -8.12 -6.36
N ALA A 158 -6.56 -8.02 -6.04
CA ALA A 158 -5.49 -8.35 -6.98
C ALA A 158 -5.49 -9.83 -7.39
N THR A 159 -5.88 -10.74 -6.48
CA THR A 159 -6.03 -12.16 -6.79
C THR A 159 -7.18 -12.38 -7.77
N CYS A 160 -8.33 -11.73 -7.55
CA CYS A 160 -9.45 -11.76 -8.50
C CYS A 160 -9.02 -11.23 -9.87
N ASP A 161 -8.36 -10.07 -9.93
CA ASP A 161 -7.89 -9.49 -11.19
C ASP A 161 -7.01 -10.45 -12.00
N LEU A 162 -6.12 -11.18 -11.32
CA LEU A 162 -5.24 -12.17 -11.95
C LEU A 162 -6.01 -13.35 -12.54
N LEU A 163 -7.10 -13.77 -11.89
CA LEU A 163 -7.84 -14.98 -12.24
C LEU A 163 -8.98 -14.72 -13.22
N THR A 164 -9.64 -13.57 -13.11
CA THR A 164 -10.87 -13.25 -13.85
C THR A 164 -10.68 -12.10 -14.84
N GLY A 165 -9.51 -11.45 -14.84
CA GLY A 165 -9.34 -10.16 -15.48
C GLY A 165 -10.03 -9.04 -14.71
N MET A 166 -9.88 -7.81 -15.22
CA MET A 166 -10.43 -6.60 -14.60
C MET A 166 -11.51 -5.99 -15.49
N THR A 167 -12.73 -5.90 -14.95
CA THR A 167 -13.82 -5.12 -15.54
C THR A 167 -14.00 -3.83 -14.74
N ARG A 168 -14.43 -2.76 -15.43
CA ARG A 168 -14.78 -1.48 -14.81
C ARG A 168 -16.26 -1.23 -14.96
N SER A 169 -16.86 -0.65 -13.93
CA SER A 169 -18.27 -0.24 -13.93
C SER A 169 -18.37 1.26 -13.65
N PRO A 170 -19.32 1.96 -14.29
CA PRO A 170 -19.55 3.37 -14.04
C PRO A 170 -20.12 3.56 -12.63
N ILE A 171 -19.63 4.59 -11.95
CA ILE A 171 -20.11 5.08 -10.67
C ILE A 171 -20.52 6.55 -10.80
N GLY A 172 -21.50 6.96 -10.01
CA GLY A 172 -21.92 8.35 -9.88
C GLY A 172 -21.75 8.83 -8.45
N LEU A 173 -20.97 9.89 -8.25
CA LEU A 173 -20.90 10.59 -6.97
C LEU A 173 -21.66 11.90 -7.04
N LEU A 174 -22.34 12.21 -5.94
CA LEU A 174 -23.21 13.38 -5.82
C LEU A 174 -22.84 14.19 -4.57
N TYR A 175 -22.86 15.51 -4.69
CA TYR A 175 -22.72 16.43 -3.57
C TYR A 175 -23.72 17.59 -3.66
N ARG A 176 -24.58 17.72 -2.64
CA ARG A 176 -25.74 18.65 -2.63
C ARG A 176 -25.63 19.82 -1.64
N ARG A 177 -24.47 20.04 -0.99
CA ARG A 177 -24.39 20.94 0.18
C ARG A 177 -23.78 22.32 -0.14
N GLY A 178 -24.60 23.35 0.05
CA GLY A 178 -24.18 24.75 0.25
C GLY A 178 -23.75 25.50 -1.01
N THR A 179 -23.51 26.80 -0.86
CA THR A 179 -22.80 27.63 -1.85
C THR A 179 -21.31 27.29 -1.77
N CYS A 180 -20.77 26.66 -2.79
CA CYS A 180 -19.34 26.43 -2.97
C CYS A 180 -19.00 26.63 -4.45
N GLU A 181 -17.74 26.93 -4.73
CA GLU A 181 -17.24 27.21 -6.09
C GLU A 181 -16.56 25.99 -6.70
N HIS A 182 -16.01 25.11 -5.86
CA HIS A 182 -15.33 23.91 -6.31
C HIS A 182 -15.65 22.71 -5.40
N VAL A 183 -15.97 21.58 -6.03
CA VAL A 183 -16.09 20.29 -5.37
C VAL A 183 -15.17 19.30 -6.05
N GLU A 184 -14.33 18.64 -5.27
CA GLU A 184 -13.42 17.59 -5.73
C GLU A 184 -13.55 16.35 -4.83
N VAL A 185 -13.01 15.22 -5.29
CA VAL A 185 -12.83 14.00 -4.48
C VAL A 185 -11.40 13.51 -4.55
N ALA A 186 -10.88 13.02 -3.41
CA ALA A 186 -9.62 12.28 -3.32
C ALA A 186 -9.87 10.87 -2.76
N GLY A 187 -8.92 9.96 -2.95
CA GLY A 187 -9.07 8.53 -2.65
C GLY A 187 -9.36 7.75 -3.93
N LEU A 188 -10.42 6.93 -3.94
CA LEU A 188 -10.80 6.12 -5.10
C LEU A 188 -9.62 5.32 -5.68
N ASP A 189 -9.53 5.18 -6.99
CA ASP A 189 -8.42 4.59 -7.73
C ASP A 189 -7.30 5.59 -8.04
N ILE A 190 -7.44 6.86 -7.64
CA ILE A 190 -6.46 7.92 -7.88
C ILE A 190 -5.51 8.17 -6.70
N GLY A 191 -5.85 7.69 -5.50
CA GLY A 191 -5.11 7.88 -4.26
C GLY A 191 -5.42 9.20 -3.55
N TRP A 192 -4.87 9.39 -2.34
CA TRP A 192 -5.18 10.55 -1.49
C TRP A 192 -4.45 11.85 -1.86
N HIS A 193 -3.47 11.77 -2.76
CA HIS A 193 -2.66 12.91 -3.20
C HIS A 193 -3.16 13.53 -4.51
N SER A 194 -4.13 12.90 -5.16
CA SER A 194 -4.74 13.36 -6.41
C SER A 194 -6.22 13.66 -6.18
N ARG A 195 -6.79 14.50 -7.05
CA ARG A 195 -8.19 14.94 -6.93
C ARG A 195 -8.89 14.89 -8.28
N LEU A 196 -10.15 14.50 -8.27
CA LEU A 196 -11.06 14.57 -9.43
C LEU A 196 -12.10 15.68 -9.20
N PRO A 197 -12.24 16.64 -10.14
CA PRO A 197 -13.22 17.71 -10.02
C PRO A 197 -14.63 17.21 -10.36
N PHE A 198 -15.63 17.75 -9.68
CA PHE A 198 -17.05 17.54 -9.98
C PHE A 198 -17.54 18.60 -10.99
N ASN A 199 -18.58 18.25 -11.73
CA ASN A 199 -19.32 19.17 -12.59
C ASN A 199 -20.53 19.74 -11.84
N PHE A 200 -20.74 21.06 -11.94
CA PHE A 200 -21.92 21.71 -11.35
C PHE A 200 -23.13 21.61 -12.28
N ILE A 201 -24.24 21.08 -11.76
CA ILE A 201 -25.52 20.99 -12.45
C ILE A 201 -26.42 22.12 -11.98
N SER A 202 -26.46 23.21 -12.75
CA SER A 202 -27.15 24.46 -12.39
C SER A 202 -28.66 24.29 -12.19
N ARG A 203 -29.30 23.43 -12.99
CA ARG A 203 -30.75 23.18 -12.93
C ARG A 203 -31.22 22.69 -11.55
N ASP A 204 -30.41 21.86 -10.92
CA ASP A 204 -30.78 21.10 -9.73
C ASP A 204 -29.88 21.43 -8.52
N GLY A 205 -29.02 22.45 -8.65
CA GLY A 205 -28.18 23.01 -7.58
C GLY A 205 -27.21 22.02 -6.93
N HIS A 206 -26.65 21.08 -7.68
CA HIS A 206 -25.78 20.05 -7.12
C HIS A 206 -24.57 19.74 -8.00
N TRP A 207 -23.60 19.04 -7.43
CA TRP A 207 -22.35 18.65 -8.07
C TRP A 207 -22.36 17.14 -8.36
N THR A 208 -21.96 16.74 -9.55
CA THR A 208 -21.86 15.33 -9.96
C THR A 208 -20.49 14.99 -10.50
N LEU A 209 -20.04 13.76 -10.23
CA LEU A 209 -18.90 13.13 -10.87
C LEU A 209 -19.32 11.75 -11.38
N GLU A 210 -19.14 11.52 -12.67
CA GLU A 210 -19.16 10.17 -13.25
C GLU A 210 -17.71 9.69 -13.36
N HIS A 211 -17.47 8.45 -12.94
CA HIS A 211 -16.14 7.83 -12.99
C HIS A 211 -16.29 6.33 -13.18
N GLU A 212 -15.26 5.65 -13.70
CA GLU A 212 -15.28 4.20 -13.86
C GLU A 212 -14.28 3.55 -12.91
N LEU A 213 -14.76 2.59 -12.11
CA LEU A 213 -13.95 1.88 -11.13
C LEU A 213 -13.99 0.38 -11.40
N PRO A 214 -12.86 -0.32 -11.19
CA PRO A 214 -12.88 -1.78 -11.14
C PRO A 214 -13.76 -2.31 -10.00
N VAL A 215 -14.18 -3.58 -10.09
CA VAL A 215 -14.82 -4.27 -8.96
C VAL A 215 -13.93 -4.19 -7.72
N GLY A 216 -14.49 -3.82 -6.58
CA GLY A 216 -13.79 -3.67 -5.31
C GLY A 216 -14.35 -2.52 -4.47
N ARG A 217 -13.70 -2.26 -3.33
CA ARG A 217 -14.08 -1.21 -2.40
C ARG A 217 -13.08 -0.07 -2.41
N TYR A 218 -13.60 1.15 -2.46
CA TYR A 218 -12.82 2.36 -2.65
C TYR A 218 -13.22 3.41 -1.63
N GLU A 219 -12.29 3.74 -0.74
CA GLU A 219 -12.47 4.85 0.19
C GLU A 219 -12.24 6.19 -0.51
N TYR A 220 -13.01 7.20 -0.14
CA TYR A 220 -12.89 8.54 -0.71
C TYR A 220 -13.35 9.62 0.26
N LYS A 221 -12.96 10.86 -0.04
CA LYS A 221 -13.37 12.04 0.73
C LYS A 221 -13.50 13.27 -0.17
N TYR A 222 -14.50 14.10 0.11
CA TYR A 222 -14.73 15.33 -0.65
C TYR A 222 -13.74 16.41 -0.18
N VAL A 223 -13.31 17.24 -1.13
CA VAL A 223 -12.56 18.47 -0.88
C VAL A 223 -13.35 19.63 -1.46
N ILE A 224 -13.80 20.53 -0.59
CA ILE A 224 -14.64 21.66 -0.95
C ILE A 224 -13.78 22.92 -0.94
N ASP A 225 -13.92 23.73 -2.00
CA ASP A 225 -13.17 24.98 -2.19
C ASP A 225 -11.66 24.78 -1.96
N LYS A 226 -11.14 23.64 -2.47
CA LYS A 226 -9.73 23.21 -2.47
C LYS A 226 -9.08 22.92 -1.12
N GLU A 227 -9.71 23.30 -0.01
CA GLU A 227 -9.11 23.21 1.33
C GLU A 227 -9.92 22.33 2.30
N ARG A 228 -11.25 22.38 2.24
CA ARG A 228 -12.09 21.76 3.28
C ARG A 228 -12.38 20.30 2.96
N TRP A 229 -11.74 19.42 3.72
CA TRP A 229 -12.01 17.98 3.67
C TRP A 229 -13.30 17.64 4.42
N THR A 230 -14.23 16.95 3.75
CA THR A 230 -15.50 16.53 4.35
C THR A 230 -15.98 15.20 3.80
N TYR A 231 -16.91 14.58 4.50
CA TYR A 231 -17.57 13.34 4.07
C TYR A 231 -19.08 13.56 4.04
N ASN A 232 -19.78 12.75 3.25
CA ASN A 232 -21.23 12.71 3.22
C ASN A 232 -21.74 11.73 4.29
N PRO A 233 -22.40 12.18 5.38
CA PRO A 233 -22.90 11.28 6.42
C PRO A 233 -24.09 10.43 5.97
N HIS A 234 -24.65 10.68 4.79
CA HIS A 234 -25.76 9.90 4.21
C HIS A 234 -25.30 8.87 3.16
N ALA A 235 -24.00 8.78 2.89
CA ALA A 235 -23.40 7.74 2.06
C ALA A 235 -22.67 6.73 2.96
N PRO A 236 -22.31 5.53 2.47
CA PRO A 236 -21.53 4.57 3.25
C PRO A 236 -20.24 5.22 3.78
N ILE A 237 -19.93 4.98 5.05
CA ILE A 237 -18.75 5.52 5.75
C ILE A 237 -17.94 4.40 6.41
N THR A 238 -16.63 4.60 6.46
CA THR A 238 -15.72 3.71 7.16
C THR A 238 -15.86 3.82 8.69
N ASN A 239 -15.30 2.86 9.41
CA ASN A 239 -15.02 3.08 10.83
C ASN A 239 -14.01 4.23 10.97
N PRO A 240 -14.10 5.02 12.06
CA PRO A 240 -13.21 6.15 12.25
C PRO A 240 -11.75 5.69 12.33
N ASP A 241 -10.85 6.46 11.72
CA ASP A 241 -9.42 6.30 11.94
C ASP A 241 -9.06 6.64 13.40
N ARG A 242 -7.79 6.47 13.77
CA ARG A 242 -7.33 6.77 15.14
C ARG A 242 -7.44 8.24 15.54
N LYS A 243 -7.60 9.14 14.58
CA LYS A 243 -7.80 10.58 14.79
C LYS A 243 -9.29 10.94 14.76
N GLY A 244 -10.20 9.96 14.67
CA GLY A 244 -11.64 10.17 14.60
C GLY A 244 -12.13 10.59 13.22
N ASN A 245 -11.32 10.47 12.17
CA ASN A 245 -11.74 10.83 10.81
C ASN A 245 -12.51 9.68 10.16
N TYR A 246 -13.59 10.05 9.48
CA TYR A 246 -14.36 9.17 8.63
C TYR A 246 -14.02 9.43 7.16
N ASN A 247 -14.04 8.37 6.37
CA ASN A 247 -14.05 8.44 4.91
C ASN A 247 -15.40 7.89 4.42
N ASN A 248 -15.86 8.38 3.27
CA ASN A 248 -16.87 7.62 2.54
C ASN A 248 -16.21 6.41 1.87
N TYR A 249 -17.01 5.42 1.49
CA TYR A 249 -16.57 4.39 0.57
C TYR A 249 -17.66 4.03 -0.43
N ILE A 250 -17.24 3.50 -1.57
CA ILE A 250 -18.11 2.87 -2.56
C ILE A 250 -17.64 1.44 -2.79
N GLU A 251 -18.59 0.53 -2.94
CA GLU A 251 -18.35 -0.87 -3.30
C GLU A 251 -18.89 -1.09 -4.70
N VAL A 252 -18.03 -1.56 -5.59
CA VAL A 252 -18.34 -1.90 -6.97
C VAL A 252 -18.35 -3.41 -7.06
N CYS A 253 -19.49 -3.98 -7.41
CA CYS A 253 -19.69 -5.42 -7.56
C CYS A 253 -19.74 -5.80 -9.04
N TYR A 254 -19.55 -7.09 -9.35
CA TYR A 254 -19.96 -7.60 -10.65
C TYR A 254 -21.48 -7.47 -10.79
N ASP A 255 -21.92 -7.14 -12.00
CA ASP A 255 -23.33 -7.20 -12.39
C ASP A 255 -23.84 -8.66 -12.43
#